data_AF-A0A355BHQ0-F1
#
_entry.id   AF-A0A355BHQ0-F1
#
_cell.length_a   1.000
_cell.length_b   1.000
_cell.length_c   1.000
_cell.angle_alpha   90.00
_cell.angle_beta   90.00
_cell.angle_gamma   90.00
#
_symmetry.space_group_name_H-M   'P 1'
#
loop_
_entity.id
_entity.type
_entity.pdbx_description
1 polymer ?
#
loop_
_entity_poly.entity_id
_entity_poly.type
_entity_poly.pdbx_seq_one_letter_code
_entity_poly.pdbx_strand_id
1 'polypeptide(L)'
;LKVISEPTKGFLGFFGAKLARVEVVLKDGPSQKADNLLKGVFKAMQLQVDMKITEGDHDLMINLEGNDLGILIGRRGETLDALQYLVNLSVNKNRDKRKKVVIDVEGYRKRREETLQKL
;
A
#
# COMPACT_ATOMS: atom_id res chain seq x y z
N LEU A 1 -9.09 0.20 -25.81
CA LEU A 1 -8.12 -0.91 -25.85
C LEU A 1 -6.82 -0.36 -26.42
N LYS A 2 -5.76 -0.24 -25.61
CA LYS A 2 -4.44 0.11 -26.11
C LYS A 2 -3.46 -0.87 -25.48
N VAL A 3 -3.01 -1.82 -26.28
CA VAL A 3 -2.00 -2.82 -25.91
C VAL A 3 -0.66 -2.09 -25.88
N ILE A 4 0.08 -2.17 -24.77
CA ILE A 4 1.47 -1.75 -24.73
C ILE A 4 2.31 -2.88 -24.13
N SER A 5 3.09 -3.48 -25.04
CA SER A 5 4.23 -4.39 -24.87
C SER A 5 3.95 -5.89 -24.70
N GLU A 6 4.50 -6.63 -25.66
CA GLU A 6 4.63 -8.09 -25.69
C GLU A 6 5.77 -8.55 -24.76
N PRO A 7 5.69 -9.78 -24.21
CA PRO A 7 6.73 -10.32 -23.34
C PRO A 7 8.02 -10.57 -24.13
N THR A 8 9.09 -9.86 -23.79
CA THR A 8 10.41 -10.18 -24.33
C THR A 8 10.91 -11.46 -23.66
N LYS A 9 11.00 -12.54 -24.45
CA LYS A 9 11.61 -13.81 -24.06
C LYS A 9 13.05 -13.55 -23.57
N GLY A 10 13.26 -13.63 -22.26
CA GLY A 10 14.58 -13.75 -21.66
C GLY A 10 15.11 -15.17 -21.87
N PHE A 11 16.03 -15.30 -22.82
CA PHE A 11 16.83 -16.48 -23.09
C PHE A 11 17.92 -16.60 -22.00
N LEU A 12 18.20 -17.81 -21.49
CA LEU A 12 19.24 -18.19 -20.52
C LEU A 12 19.07 -17.84 -19.01
N GLY A 13 18.31 -18.68 -18.30
CA GLY A 13 18.88 -19.59 -17.28
C GLY A 13 19.53 -19.11 -15.96
N PHE A 14 19.93 -17.84 -15.74
CA PHE A 14 20.77 -17.53 -14.55
C PHE A 14 20.61 -16.19 -13.82
N PHE A 15 19.65 -15.31 -14.15
CA PHE A 15 19.54 -14.04 -13.42
C PHE A 15 18.13 -13.73 -12.89
N GLY A 16 18.01 -13.85 -11.56
CA GLY A 16 17.10 -13.15 -10.66
C GLY A 16 15.72 -12.78 -11.20
N ALA A 17 14.74 -13.65 -10.95
CA ALA A 17 13.33 -13.35 -11.14
C ALA A 17 12.92 -12.17 -10.24
N LYS A 18 12.98 -10.93 -10.76
CA LYS A 18 12.30 -9.77 -10.17
C LYS A 18 10.81 -10.02 -10.30
N LEU A 19 10.18 -10.37 -9.19
CA LEU A 19 8.76 -10.69 -9.12
C LEU A 19 7.92 -9.47 -9.55
N ALA A 20 7.07 -9.74 -10.54
CA ALA A 20 6.07 -8.93 -11.26
C ALA A 20 5.72 -7.50 -10.78
N ARG A 21 5.84 -6.55 -11.72
CA ARG A 21 5.12 -5.26 -11.75
C ARG A 21 3.66 -5.52 -12.12
N VAL A 22 2.72 -5.03 -11.31
CA VAL A 22 1.29 -5.01 -11.68
C VAL A 22 0.97 -3.64 -12.28
N GLU A 23 0.84 -3.60 -13.61
CA GLU A 23 0.31 -2.44 -14.33
C GLU A 23 -1.22 -2.54 -14.36
N VAL A 24 -1.90 -1.84 -13.46
CA VAL A 24 -3.37 -1.79 -13.43
C VAL A 24 -3.84 -0.74 -14.42
N VAL A 25 -4.53 -1.17 -15.48
CA VAL A 25 -5.17 -0.25 -16.42
C VAL A 25 -6.33 0.46 -15.73
N LEU A 26 -6.14 1.76 -15.56
CA LEU A 26 -6.92 2.75 -14.80
C LEU A 26 -8.43 2.77 -15.12
N LYS A 27 -9.25 2.57 -14.08
CA LYS A 27 -10.42 3.40 -13.78
C LYS A 27 -10.15 4.06 -12.43
N ASP A 28 -10.55 5.33 -12.24
CA ASP A 28 -10.36 6.17 -11.03
C ASP A 28 -10.99 5.58 -9.74
N GLY A 29 -10.54 4.42 -9.32
CA GLY A 29 -11.08 3.65 -8.20
C GLY A 29 -10.42 3.97 -6.85
N PRO A 30 -11.00 3.47 -5.75
CA PRO A 30 -10.44 3.57 -4.40
C PRO A 30 -8.96 3.19 -4.31
N SER A 31 -8.60 2.04 -4.90
CA SER A 31 -7.21 1.55 -4.92
C SER A 31 -6.24 2.53 -5.54
N GLN A 32 -6.60 3.13 -6.69
CA GLN A 32 -5.71 4.06 -7.39
C GLN A 32 -5.49 5.36 -6.60
N LYS A 33 -6.55 5.88 -5.95
CA LYS A 33 -6.43 7.08 -5.11
C LYS A 33 -5.49 6.84 -3.92
N ALA A 34 -5.60 5.67 -3.29
CA ALA A 34 -4.72 5.29 -2.20
C ALA A 34 -3.27 5.13 -2.68
N ASP A 35 -3.06 4.40 -3.77
CA ASP A 35 -1.75 4.18 -4.39
C ASP A 35 -1.05 5.50 -4.73
N ASN A 36 -1.74 6.41 -5.43
CA ASN A 36 -1.18 7.70 -5.84
C ASN A 36 -0.78 8.56 -4.64
N LEU A 37 -1.64 8.64 -3.63
CA LEU A 37 -1.38 9.44 -2.43
C LEU A 37 -0.17 8.90 -1.67
N LEU A 38 -0.16 7.60 -1.37
CA LEU A 38 0.90 6.97 -0.60
C LEU A 38 2.24 7.00 -1.36
N LYS A 39 2.25 6.74 -2.67
CA LYS A 39 3.46 6.91 -3.50
C LYS A 39 4.00 8.33 -3.44
N GLY A 40 3.13 9.33 -3.48
CA GLY A 40 3.51 10.74 -3.34
C GLY A 40 4.19 11.03 -1.99
N VAL A 41 3.58 10.53 -0.89
CA VAL A 41 4.13 10.68 0.46
C VAL A 41 5.48 9.97 0.60
N PHE A 42 5.58 8.70 0.20
CA PHE A 42 6.83 7.94 0.33
C PHE A 42 7.95 8.50 -0.54
N LYS A 43 7.64 8.99 -1.74
CA LYS A 43 8.60 9.71 -2.58
C LYS A 43 9.12 10.98 -1.90
N ALA A 44 8.24 11.76 -1.28
CA ALA A 44 8.63 12.97 -0.54
C ALA A 44 9.50 12.63 0.68
N MET A 45 9.26 11.49 1.32
CA MET A 45 10.06 10.95 2.43
C MET A 45 11.33 10.21 1.97
N GLN A 46 11.54 10.04 0.66
CA GLN A 46 12.65 9.28 0.08
C GLN A 46 12.69 7.81 0.54
N LEU A 47 11.53 7.20 0.75
CA LEU A 47 11.40 5.80 1.18
C LEU A 47 11.17 4.88 -0.01
N GLN A 48 11.78 3.70 0.04
CA GLN A 48 11.47 2.58 -0.85
C GLN A 48 10.47 1.66 -0.15
N VAL A 49 9.23 1.66 -0.63
CA VAL A 49 8.13 0.91 -0.03
C VAL A 49 7.48 0.06 -1.11
N ASP A 50 7.43 -1.24 -0.88
CA ASP A 50 6.63 -2.17 -1.64
C ASP A 50 5.21 -2.18 -1.05
N MET A 51 4.24 -1.84 -1.89
CA MET A 51 2.85 -1.68 -1.49
C MET A 51 1.98 -2.74 -2.17
N LYS A 52 1.25 -3.50 -1.38
CA LYS A 52 0.25 -4.45 -1.84
C LYS A 52 -1.13 -3.99 -1.42
N ILE A 53 -1.96 -3.65 -2.41
CA ILE A 53 -3.34 -3.22 -2.20
C ILE A 53 -4.29 -4.37 -2.57
N THR A 54 -5.19 -4.71 -1.66
CA THR A 54 -6.30 -5.64 -1.89
C THR A 54 -7.61 -4.89 -1.69
N GLU A 55 -8.41 -4.76 -2.75
CA GLU A 55 -9.74 -4.15 -2.70
C GLU A 55 -10.82 -5.22 -2.62
N GLY A 56 -11.54 -5.26 -1.50
CA GLY A 56 -12.77 -6.03 -1.34
C GLY A 56 -14.00 -5.17 -1.59
N ASP A 57 -15.20 -5.69 -1.37
CA ASP A 57 -16.45 -4.95 -1.64
C ASP A 57 -16.66 -3.74 -0.72
N HIS A 58 -16.26 -3.85 0.54
CA HIS A 58 -16.47 -2.82 1.57
C HIS A 58 -15.17 -2.30 2.19
N ASP A 59 -14.04 -2.92 1.89
CA ASP A 59 -12.75 -2.62 2.49
C ASP A 59 -11.64 -2.49 1.46
N LEU A 60 -10.58 -1.82 1.87
CA LEU A 60 -9.35 -1.63 1.14
C LEU A 60 -8.19 -1.89 2.09
N MET A 61 -7.51 -3.03 1.91
CA MET A 61 -6.35 -3.41 2.69
C MET A 61 -5.08 -2.99 1.98
N ILE A 62 -4.18 -2.33 2.69
CA ILE A 62 -2.89 -1.86 2.17
C ILE A 62 -1.81 -2.40 3.09
N ASN A 63 -0.99 -3.31 2.55
CA ASN A 63 0.19 -3.82 3.24
C ASN A 63 1.44 -3.15 2.69
N LEU A 64 2.25 -2.63 3.61
CA LEU A 64 3.50 -1.93 3.32
C LEU A 64 4.66 -2.78 3.82
N GLU A 65 5.58 -3.09 2.91
CA GLU A 65 6.79 -3.86 3.14
C GLU A 65 7.99 -3.10 2.54
N GLY A 66 9.18 -3.32 3.06
CA GLY A 66 10.38 -2.61 2.60
C GLY A 66 11.39 -2.45 3.72
N ASN A 67 12.50 -1.80 3.41
CA ASN A 67 13.56 -1.58 4.39
C ASN A 67 13.30 -0.30 5.19
N ASP A 68 13.64 -0.33 6.48
CA ASP A 68 13.62 0.84 7.38
C ASP A 68 12.26 1.55 7.50
N LEU A 69 11.15 0.79 7.45
CA LEU A 69 9.80 1.34 7.55
C LEU A 69 9.37 1.74 8.98
N GLY A 70 10.27 1.66 9.96
CA GLY A 70 10.00 2.07 11.34
C GLY A 70 9.49 3.51 11.46
N ILE A 71 9.92 4.40 10.57
CA ILE A 71 9.43 5.78 10.49
C ILE A 71 7.95 5.87 10.12
N LEU A 72 7.42 4.92 9.33
CA LEU A 72 6.00 4.88 8.96
C LEU A 72 5.11 4.46 10.12
N ILE A 73 5.68 3.79 11.13
CA ILE A 73 4.99 3.43 12.36
C ILE A 73 4.88 4.65 13.28
N GLY A 74 5.99 5.36 13.49
CA GLY A 74 6.05 6.50 14.41
C GLY A 74 5.94 6.10 15.88
N ARG A 75 5.95 7.07 16.80
CA ARG A 75 5.88 6.78 18.24
C ARG A 75 4.50 6.21 18.58
N ARG A 76 4.47 4.99 19.11
CA ARG A 76 3.23 4.27 19.49
C ARG A 76 2.21 4.11 18.33
N GLY A 77 2.62 4.25 17.06
CA GLY A 77 1.75 4.08 15.89
C GLY A 77 1.19 5.38 15.30
N GLU A 78 1.58 6.55 15.81
CA GLU A 78 1.00 7.84 15.40
C GLU A 78 1.12 8.14 13.90
N THR A 79 2.24 7.79 13.27
CA THR A 79 2.47 8.05 11.85
C THR A 79 1.62 7.12 10.98
N LEU A 80 1.51 5.86 11.38
CA LEU A 80 0.66 4.89 10.68
C LEU A 80 -0.80 5.32 10.73
N ASP A 81 -1.26 5.79 11.89
CA ASP A 81 -2.62 6.29 12.06
C ASP A 81 -2.87 7.57 11.24
N ALA A 82 -1.89 8.48 11.16
CA ALA A 82 -1.97 9.67 10.30
C ALA A 82 -2.05 9.31 8.81
N LEU A 83 -1.22 8.38 8.33
CA LEU A 83 -1.28 7.87 6.96
C LEU A 83 -2.64 7.25 6.67
N GLN A 84 -3.14 6.41 7.57
CA GLN A 84 -4.45 5.79 7.44
C GLN A 84 -5.57 6.83 7.39
N TYR A 85 -5.48 7.90 8.18
CA TYR A 85 -6.45 8.99 8.15
C TYR A 85 -6.46 9.71 6.79
N LEU A 86 -5.29 10.10 6.27
CA LEU A 86 -5.16 10.80 4.99
C LEU A 86 -5.67 9.95 3.82
N VAL A 87 -5.33 8.66 3.80
CA VAL A 87 -5.81 7.75 2.76
C VAL A 87 -7.31 7.54 2.87
N ASN A 88 -7.85 7.34 4.08
CA ASN A 88 -9.30 7.23 4.29
C ASN A 88 -10.04 8.46 3.75
N LEU A 89 -9.53 9.66 4.01
CA LEU A 89 -10.12 10.91 3.52
C LEU A 89 -10.06 10.98 1.99
N SER A 90 -8.90 10.69 1.39
CA SER A 90 -8.70 10.73 -0.06
C SER A 90 -9.58 9.73 -0.81
N VAL A 91 -9.63 8.49 -0.32
CA VAL A 91 -10.39 7.39 -0.93
C VAL A 91 -11.89 7.65 -0.83
N ASN A 92 -12.38 8.12 0.31
CA ASN A 92 -13.81 8.29 0.56
C ASN A 92 -14.34 9.69 0.20
N LYS A 93 -13.49 10.60 -0.28
CA LYS A 93 -13.92 11.91 -0.75
C LYS A 93 -14.95 11.75 -1.88
N ASN A 94 -16.12 12.36 -1.69
CA ASN A 94 -17.23 12.37 -2.65
C ASN A 94 -17.74 10.97 -3.03
N ARG A 95 -17.75 10.01 -2.09
CA ARG A 95 -18.32 8.67 -2.29
C ARG A 95 -19.50 8.44 -1.35
N ASP A 96 -20.63 8.00 -1.90
CA ASP A 96 -21.82 7.65 -1.12
C ASP A 96 -21.58 6.37 -0.30
N LYS A 97 -20.95 5.36 -0.92
CA LYS A 97 -20.60 4.10 -0.25
C LYS A 97 -19.17 4.15 0.26
N ARG A 98 -18.99 4.34 1.56
CA ARG A 98 -17.65 4.37 2.17
C ARG A 98 -16.94 3.01 2.09
N LYS A 99 -15.63 3.03 1.86
CA LYS A 99 -14.73 1.88 2.01
C LYS A 99 -13.96 2.03 3.32
N LYS A 100 -13.85 0.95 4.07
CA LYS A 100 -12.99 0.86 5.25
C LYS A 100 -11.55 0.67 4.78
N VAL A 101 -10.69 1.69 4.91
CA VAL A 101 -9.27 1.54 4.58
C VAL A 101 -8.50 1.09 5.82
N VAL A 102 -7.71 0.03 5.67
CA VAL A 102 -6.80 -0.48 6.69
C VAL A 102 -5.39 -0.49 6.12
N ILE A 103 -4.47 0.15 6.83
CA ILE A 103 -3.04 0.14 6.49
C ILE A 103 -2.30 -0.63 7.57
N ASP A 104 -1.43 -1.55 7.16
CA ASP A 104 -0.49 -2.25 8.02
C ASP A 104 0.94 -2.16 7.47
N VAL A 105 1.90 -2.09 8.40
CA VAL A 105 3.33 -2.02 8.12
C VAL A 105 3.97 -3.21 8.81
N GLU A 106 4.47 -4.18 8.05
CA GLU A 106 5.18 -5.35 8.58
C GLU A 106 4.51 -6.04 9.79
N GLY A 107 3.17 -6.20 9.80
CA GLY A 107 2.47 -6.83 10.93
C GLY A 107 2.51 -6.02 12.23
N TYR A 108 2.80 -4.71 12.18
CA TYR A 108 2.88 -3.85 13.38
C TYR A 108 1.60 -3.91 14.20
N ARG A 109 0.43 -3.91 13.56
CA ARG A 109 -0.86 -3.93 14.29
C ARG A 109 -0.98 -5.16 15.20
N LYS A 110 -0.59 -6.34 14.71
CA LYS A 110 -0.59 -7.57 15.50
C LYS A 110 0.39 -7.51 16.66
N ARG A 111 1.63 -7.07 16.40
CA ARG A 111 2.66 -6.89 17.45
C ARG A 111 2.21 -5.91 18.54
N ARG A 112 1.50 -4.85 18.15
CA ARG A 112 0.95 -3.85 19.08
C ARG A 112 -0.15 -4.44 19.96
N GLU A 113 -1.06 -5.21 19.38
CA GLU A 113 -2.12 -5.90 20.12
C GLU A 113 -1.56 -6.87 21.16
N GLU A 114 -0.60 -7.72 20.77
CA GLU A 114 0.06 -8.68 21.67
C GLU A 114 0.76 -7.97 22.84
N THR A 115 1.30 -6.77 22.62
CA THR A 115 1.94 -5.98 23.68
C THR A 115 0.91 -5.42 24.66
N LEU A 116 -0.26 -4.99 24.17
CA LEU A 116 -1.33 -4.43 25.00
C LEU A 116 -2.05 -5.49 25.85
N GLN A 117 -2.16 -6.72 25.35
CA GLN A 117 -2.77 -7.83 26.11
C GLN A 117 -1.90 -8.32 27.28
N LYS A 118 -0.61 -7.97 27.30
CA LYS A 118 0.35 -8.39 28.33
C LYS A 118 0.55 -7.34 29.44
N LEU A 119 -0.15 -6.21 29.38
CA LEU A 119 -0.15 -5.13 30.39
C LEU A 119 -1.35 -5.26 31.32
#